data_AF-A0A7Y9J3Q9-F1
#
_entry.id   AF-A0A7Y9J3Q9-F1
#
_cell.length_a   1.000
_cell.length_b   1.000
_cell.length_c   1.000
_cell.angle_alpha   90.00
_cell.angle_beta   90.00
_cell.angle_gamma   90.00
#
_symmetry.space_group_name_H-M   'P 1'
#
loop_
_entity.id
_entity.type
_entity.pdbx_description
1 polymer ?
#
loop_
_entity_poly.entity_id
_entity_poly.type
_entity_poly.pdbx_seq_one_letter_code
_entity_poly.pdbx_strand_id
1 'polypeptide(L)'
;MSSVHTENGAPVGEAPAPWGAPEATVEPGKGGGYFEAGRPRLGGLEKPVQFSEPRQAVIKALADTIIPPHPDWPDASAVDIVAFCGRYITPTGYKNKHFPWADEDSFVAALDRLGQAFVDADPAERAKAFEALEKAEDPFFEQIRALVYYGYYSRPEVVLAIRKNVPAGRDYHGPPLPYGYIQSLEPWDETTLAQANDNGSYLETDQVERVDLSKITWIR
;
A
#
# COMPACT_ATOMS: atom_id res chain seq x y z
N MET A 1 41.58 -4.09 -0.45
CA MET A 1 40.17 -4.48 -0.66
C MET A 1 39.42 -3.21 -1.03
N SER A 2 39.01 -3.06 -2.29
CA SER A 2 38.32 -1.86 -2.76
C SER A 2 36.90 -1.84 -2.19
N SER A 3 36.54 -0.80 -1.44
CA SER A 3 35.17 -0.61 -0.96
C SER A 3 34.28 -0.26 -2.15
N VAL A 4 33.20 -1.03 -2.33
CA VAL A 4 32.15 -0.72 -3.31
C VAL A 4 31.26 0.34 -2.69
N HIS A 5 31.02 1.43 -3.42
CA HIS A 5 30.20 2.56 -2.99
C HIS A 5 28.91 2.62 -3.82
N THR A 6 27.82 3.09 -3.22
CA THR A 6 26.55 3.41 -3.92
C THR A 6 26.73 4.60 -4.88
N GLU A 7 25.76 4.87 -5.76
CA GLU A 7 25.79 6.05 -6.67
C GLU A 7 25.99 7.38 -5.92
N ASN A 8 25.66 7.43 -4.62
CA ASN A 8 25.82 8.59 -3.75
C ASN A 8 27.13 8.59 -2.92
N GLY A 9 28.07 7.67 -3.20
CA GLY A 9 29.39 7.62 -2.55
C GLY A 9 29.40 6.97 -1.15
N ALA A 10 28.23 6.58 -0.61
CA ALA A 10 28.15 5.89 0.68
C ALA A 10 28.53 4.40 0.57
N PRO A 11 29.06 3.77 1.65
CA PRO A 11 29.35 2.34 1.67
C PRO A 11 28.09 1.52 1.36
N VAL A 12 28.25 0.48 0.54
CA VAL A 12 27.20 -0.50 0.25
C VAL A 12 26.63 -1.06 1.56
N GLY A 13 25.31 -1.05 1.70
CA GLY A 13 24.58 -1.60 2.85
C GLY A 13 24.41 -0.66 4.04
N GLU A 14 24.96 0.56 4.00
CA GLU A 14 24.84 1.54 5.10
C GLU A 14 23.87 2.68 4.77
N ALA A 15 23.79 3.09 3.51
CA ALA A 15 22.90 4.17 3.07
C ALA A 15 21.42 3.75 3.04
N PRO A 16 20.48 4.61 3.47
CA PRO A 16 19.06 4.40 3.17
C PRO A 16 18.83 4.52 1.65
N ALA A 17 17.89 3.73 1.12
CA ALA A 17 17.44 3.87 -0.25
C ALA A 17 16.78 5.25 -0.48
N PRO A 18 16.86 5.83 -1.69
CA PRO A 18 16.21 7.11 -1.99
C PRO A 18 14.68 6.95 -1.99
N TRP A 19 14.05 7.45 -0.93
CA TRP A 19 12.59 7.48 -0.78
C TRP A 19 12.02 8.72 -1.46
N GLY A 20 10.95 8.54 -2.22
CA GLY A 20 10.30 9.62 -2.95
C GLY A 20 9.06 9.12 -3.67
N ALA A 21 8.22 10.06 -4.10
CA ALA A 21 7.05 9.74 -4.92
C ALA A 21 7.38 9.91 -6.40
N PRO A 22 6.67 9.19 -7.30
CA PRO A 22 6.94 9.25 -8.73
C PRO A 22 6.78 10.67 -9.30
N GLU A 23 7.63 11.01 -10.27
CA GLU A 23 7.66 12.31 -10.96
C GLU A 23 6.38 12.58 -11.78
N ALA A 24 5.69 11.51 -12.23
CA ALA A 24 4.45 11.60 -13.01
C ALA A 24 3.30 10.81 -12.37
N THR A 25 2.10 11.39 -12.40
CA THR A 25 0.86 10.83 -11.85
C THR A 25 -0.09 10.36 -12.95
N VAL A 26 -0.87 9.30 -12.70
CA VAL A 26 -1.99 8.92 -13.58
C VAL A 26 -3.02 10.05 -13.60
N GLU A 27 -3.55 10.33 -14.80
CA GLU A 27 -4.56 11.37 -15.05
C GLU A 27 -5.74 11.29 -14.06
N PRO A 28 -6.15 12.43 -13.47
CA PRO A 28 -7.32 12.52 -12.61
C PRO A 28 -8.57 11.97 -13.29
N GLY A 29 -9.43 11.24 -12.54
CA GLY A 29 -10.67 10.69 -13.08
C GLY A 29 -10.58 9.27 -13.68
N LYS A 30 -9.38 8.78 -14.04
CA LYS A 30 -9.21 7.33 -14.36
C LYS A 30 -9.00 6.46 -13.12
N GLY A 31 -8.60 7.06 -11.99
CA GLY A 31 -8.32 6.40 -10.72
C GLY A 31 -9.28 6.78 -9.58
N GLY A 32 -10.57 6.98 -9.86
CA GLY A 32 -11.60 7.02 -8.82
C GLY A 32 -11.64 8.26 -7.91
N GLY A 33 -11.14 9.42 -8.36
CA GLY A 33 -11.30 10.69 -7.64
C GLY A 33 -10.70 11.88 -8.40
N TYR A 34 -11.14 13.09 -8.06
CA TYR A 34 -10.47 14.33 -8.43
C TYR A 34 -9.17 14.41 -7.62
N PHE A 35 -8.06 14.14 -8.29
CA PHE A 35 -6.74 14.48 -7.78
C PHE A 35 -6.21 15.57 -8.69
N GLU A 36 -5.59 16.60 -8.15
CA GLU A 36 -4.89 17.56 -9.01
C GLU A 36 -3.66 16.85 -9.62
N ALA A 37 -3.43 17.06 -10.92
CA ALA A 37 -2.23 16.58 -11.60
C ALA A 37 -0.98 17.10 -10.87
N GLY A 38 0.01 16.22 -10.67
CA GLY A 38 1.30 16.60 -10.06
C GLY A 38 1.42 16.42 -8.55
N ARG A 39 0.44 15.79 -7.86
CA ARG A 39 0.58 15.47 -6.42
C ARG A 39 1.19 14.08 -6.19
N PRO A 40 2.27 13.96 -5.40
CA PRO A 40 2.91 12.68 -5.11
C PRO A 40 1.96 11.70 -4.41
N ARG A 41 1.85 10.46 -4.92
CA ARG A 41 1.11 9.36 -4.29
C ARG A 41 1.97 8.13 -4.05
N LEU A 42 1.63 7.46 -2.95
CA LEU A 42 2.25 6.27 -2.34
C LEU A 42 3.71 6.52 -1.99
N GLY A 43 4.04 6.26 -0.73
CA GLY A 43 5.44 6.13 -0.33
C GLY A 43 6.13 5.02 -1.13
N GLY A 44 7.43 4.94 -0.94
CA GLY A 44 8.28 3.94 -1.56
C GLY A 44 9.53 4.61 -2.10
N LEU A 45 10.23 3.85 -2.92
CA LEU A 45 11.37 4.33 -3.67
C LEU A 45 10.94 5.33 -4.73
N GLU A 46 11.76 6.38 -4.88
CA GLU A 46 11.65 7.34 -5.98
C GLU A 46 11.79 6.63 -7.33
N LYS A 47 12.77 5.72 -7.42
CA LYS A 47 13.00 4.83 -8.56
C LYS A 47 12.68 3.39 -8.15
N PRO A 48 11.53 2.83 -8.58
CA PRO A 48 11.16 1.47 -8.26
C PRO A 48 12.17 0.46 -8.82
N VAL A 49 12.41 -0.63 -8.09
CA VAL A 49 13.07 -1.83 -8.61
C VAL A 49 12.30 -2.33 -9.84
N GLN A 50 13.03 -2.60 -10.92
CA GLN A 50 12.45 -3.05 -12.19
C GLN A 50 12.57 -4.56 -12.32
N PHE A 51 11.47 -5.21 -12.72
CA PHE A 51 11.43 -6.66 -12.95
C PHE A 51 11.39 -6.97 -14.44
N SER A 52 12.13 -7.98 -14.87
CA SER A 52 12.03 -8.52 -16.24
C SER A 52 10.65 -9.13 -16.48
N GLU A 53 10.21 -9.22 -17.74
CA GLU A 53 8.90 -9.76 -18.11
C GLU A 53 8.57 -11.13 -17.46
N PRO A 54 9.50 -12.11 -17.41
CA PRO A 54 9.24 -13.38 -16.74
C PRO A 54 8.95 -13.21 -15.24
N ARG A 55 9.69 -12.34 -14.57
CA ARG A 55 9.51 -12.05 -13.13
C ARG A 55 8.20 -11.32 -12.86
N GLN A 56 7.80 -10.42 -13.76
CA GLN A 56 6.49 -9.77 -13.69
C GLN A 56 5.35 -10.79 -13.81
N ALA A 57 5.49 -11.79 -14.68
CA ALA A 57 4.51 -12.86 -14.82
C ALA A 57 4.38 -13.70 -13.54
N VAL A 58 5.51 -14.02 -12.88
CA VAL A 58 5.51 -14.71 -11.58
C VAL A 58 4.82 -13.88 -10.51
N ILE A 59 5.11 -12.58 -10.41
CA ILE A 59 4.46 -11.68 -9.44
C ILE A 59 2.95 -11.64 -9.66
N LYS A 60 2.49 -11.54 -10.92
CA LYS A 60 1.07 -11.55 -11.28
C LYS A 60 0.40 -12.88 -10.92
N ALA A 61 1.03 -14.00 -11.23
CA ALA A 61 0.52 -15.32 -10.88
C ALA A 61 0.43 -15.52 -9.35
N LEU A 62 1.42 -15.02 -8.59
CA LEU A 62 1.37 -15.02 -7.12
C LEU A 62 0.23 -14.13 -6.61
N ALA A 63 0.06 -12.95 -7.18
CA ALA A 63 -1.01 -12.03 -6.79
C ALA A 63 -2.39 -12.67 -6.93
N ASP A 64 -2.68 -13.30 -8.07
CA ASP A 64 -3.95 -14.01 -8.31
C ASP A 64 -4.07 -15.33 -7.54
N THR A 65 -2.96 -15.87 -7.02
CA THR A 65 -2.98 -17.04 -6.12
C THR A 65 -3.34 -16.62 -4.69
N ILE A 66 -2.77 -15.49 -4.23
CA ILE A 66 -3.00 -14.94 -2.88
C ILE A 66 -4.39 -14.30 -2.77
N ILE A 67 -4.81 -13.59 -3.81
CA ILE A 67 -6.13 -12.97 -3.93
C ILE A 67 -6.79 -13.50 -5.21
N PRO A 68 -7.57 -14.61 -5.12
CA PRO A 68 -8.20 -15.21 -6.28
C PRO A 68 -9.15 -14.26 -7.02
N PRO A 69 -9.22 -14.34 -8.37
CA PRO A 69 -10.18 -13.61 -9.19
C PRO A 69 -11.63 -13.77 -8.71
N HIS A 70 -12.40 -12.68 -8.74
CA HIS A 70 -13.82 -12.71 -8.39
C HIS A 70 -14.61 -11.69 -9.24
N PRO A 71 -15.82 -12.02 -9.76
CA PRO A 71 -16.54 -11.14 -10.68
C PRO A 71 -16.79 -9.70 -10.19
N ASP A 72 -17.04 -9.52 -8.90
CA ASP A 72 -17.30 -8.21 -8.31
C ASP A 72 -16.03 -7.40 -7.97
N TRP A 73 -14.85 -8.01 -8.07
CA TRP A 73 -13.58 -7.44 -7.63
C TRP A 73 -12.58 -7.38 -8.78
N PRO A 74 -11.72 -6.36 -8.86
CA PRO A 74 -10.60 -6.37 -9.81
C PRO A 74 -9.67 -7.55 -9.54
N ASP A 75 -9.11 -8.17 -10.57
CA ASP A 75 -8.07 -9.19 -10.40
C ASP A 75 -6.80 -8.55 -9.82
N ALA A 76 -6.11 -9.25 -8.91
CA ALA A 76 -4.96 -8.68 -8.23
C ALA A 76 -3.79 -8.42 -9.19
N SER A 77 -3.62 -9.26 -10.22
CA SER A 77 -2.66 -9.06 -11.30
C SER A 77 -2.95 -7.86 -12.20
N ALA A 78 -4.20 -7.35 -12.21
CA ALA A 78 -4.64 -6.29 -13.10
C ALA A 78 -4.47 -4.88 -12.51
N VAL A 79 -4.14 -4.75 -11.22
CA VAL A 79 -4.16 -3.47 -10.49
C VAL A 79 -2.78 -2.93 -10.14
N ASP A 80 -1.85 -2.93 -11.11
CA ASP A 80 -0.49 -2.36 -10.99
C ASP A 80 0.38 -2.95 -9.85
N ILE A 81 0.19 -4.23 -9.54
CA ILE A 81 0.84 -4.87 -8.40
C ILE A 81 2.37 -4.98 -8.54
N VAL A 82 2.86 -5.13 -9.78
CA VAL A 82 4.29 -5.23 -10.09
C VAL A 82 5.02 -3.93 -9.74
N ALA A 83 4.49 -2.78 -10.17
CA ALA A 83 5.10 -1.50 -9.86
C ALA A 83 5.00 -1.18 -8.35
N PHE A 84 3.93 -1.63 -7.69
CA PHE A 84 3.83 -1.54 -6.24
C PHE A 84 4.94 -2.32 -5.55
N CYS A 85 5.15 -3.60 -5.89
CA CYS A 85 6.26 -4.38 -5.34
C CYS A 85 7.61 -3.67 -5.53
N GLY A 86 7.87 -3.17 -6.75
CA GLY A 86 9.12 -2.47 -7.06
C GLY A 86 9.37 -1.22 -6.21
N ARG A 87 8.31 -0.55 -5.72
CA ARG A 87 8.43 0.62 -4.84
C ARG A 87 8.81 0.30 -3.39
N TYR A 88 8.57 -0.93 -2.93
CA TYR A 88 8.69 -1.29 -1.52
C TYR A 88 9.73 -2.37 -1.24
N ILE A 89 10.48 -2.79 -2.25
CA ILE A 89 11.63 -3.69 -2.13
C ILE A 89 12.89 -2.84 -2.04
N THR A 90 13.76 -3.10 -1.07
CA THR A 90 15.02 -2.38 -0.90
C THR A 90 15.96 -2.73 -2.06
N PRO A 91 16.48 -1.75 -2.83
CA PRO A 91 17.35 -2.05 -3.96
C PRO A 91 18.69 -2.59 -3.51
N THR A 92 19.36 -3.31 -4.41
CA THR A 92 20.69 -3.87 -4.15
C THR A 92 21.66 -2.78 -3.69
N GLY A 93 22.37 -3.09 -2.61
CA GLY A 93 23.38 -2.22 -2.03
C GLY A 93 22.88 -1.14 -1.05
N TYR A 94 21.58 -1.12 -0.74
CA TYR A 94 21.01 -0.24 0.29
C TYR A 94 20.65 -0.99 1.58
N LYS A 95 20.57 -0.25 2.69
CA LYS A 95 20.16 -0.81 3.98
C LYS A 95 18.65 -1.07 3.99
N ASN A 96 18.28 -2.32 4.17
CA ASN A 96 16.91 -2.75 4.35
C ASN A 96 16.37 -2.28 5.72
N LYS A 97 15.37 -1.39 5.71
CA LYS A 97 14.85 -0.71 6.91
C LYS A 97 13.33 -0.80 7.08
N HIS A 98 12.60 -1.08 6.01
CA HIS A 98 11.16 -0.93 5.98
C HIS A 98 10.50 -2.28 5.80
N PHE A 99 9.44 -2.50 6.57
CA PHE A 99 8.53 -3.63 6.35
C PHE A 99 8.12 -3.68 4.86
N PRO A 100 8.08 -4.86 4.20
CA PRO A 100 8.19 -6.21 4.76
C PRO A 100 9.62 -6.74 4.88
N TRP A 101 10.62 -5.85 4.88
CA TRP A 101 12.03 -6.20 4.90
C TRP A 101 12.45 -7.05 3.71
N ALA A 102 11.90 -6.79 2.54
CA ALA A 102 12.36 -7.39 1.28
C ALA A 102 13.54 -6.60 0.70
N ASP A 103 14.58 -7.32 0.26
CA ASP A 103 15.67 -6.81 -0.56
C ASP A 103 15.61 -7.40 -1.98
N GLU A 104 16.10 -6.63 -2.95
CA GLU A 104 16.03 -6.94 -4.37
C GLU A 104 16.66 -8.29 -4.72
N ASP A 105 17.88 -8.55 -4.24
CA ASP A 105 18.64 -9.76 -4.60
C ASP A 105 17.91 -11.04 -4.15
N SER A 106 17.49 -11.10 -2.89
CA SER A 106 16.80 -12.28 -2.33
C SER A 106 15.42 -12.46 -2.94
N PHE A 107 14.70 -11.35 -3.15
CA PHE A 107 13.37 -11.38 -3.74
C PHE A 107 13.40 -11.85 -5.21
N VAL A 108 14.35 -11.33 -6.00
CA VAL A 108 14.57 -11.75 -7.38
C VAL A 108 14.96 -13.23 -7.45
N ALA A 109 15.85 -13.69 -6.57
CA ALA A 109 16.23 -15.10 -6.51
C ALA A 109 15.03 -16.01 -6.22
N ALA A 110 14.12 -15.60 -5.34
CA ALA A 110 12.90 -16.34 -5.06
C ALA A 110 11.92 -16.37 -6.25
N LEU A 111 11.78 -15.26 -6.98
CA LEU A 111 11.00 -15.21 -8.23
C LEU A 111 11.59 -16.13 -9.30
N ASP A 112 12.91 -16.12 -9.47
CA ASP A 112 13.60 -16.97 -10.45
C ASP A 112 13.47 -18.45 -10.11
N ARG A 113 13.46 -18.81 -8.81
CA ARG A 113 13.23 -20.18 -8.34
C ARG A 113 11.83 -20.70 -8.67
N LEU A 114 10.80 -19.86 -8.62
CA LEU A 114 9.44 -20.23 -9.03
C LEU A 114 9.34 -20.30 -10.56
N GLY A 115 9.82 -19.25 -11.23
CA GLY A 115 9.99 -19.19 -12.68
C GLY A 115 8.72 -19.47 -13.49
N GLN A 116 8.93 -19.82 -14.76
CA GLN A 116 7.84 -20.06 -15.72
C GLN A 116 6.97 -21.26 -15.33
N ALA A 117 7.55 -22.28 -14.67
CA ALA A 117 6.79 -23.46 -14.23
C ALA A 117 5.65 -23.08 -13.27
N PHE A 118 5.87 -22.12 -12.36
CA PHE A 118 4.81 -21.61 -11.50
C PHE A 118 3.74 -20.83 -12.29
N VAL A 119 4.15 -20.07 -13.30
CA VAL A 119 3.23 -19.31 -14.17
C VAL A 119 2.38 -20.26 -15.01
N ASP A 120 2.91 -21.38 -15.47
CA ASP A 120 2.16 -22.31 -16.32
C ASP A 120 1.30 -23.31 -15.51
N ALA A 121 1.58 -23.45 -14.21
CA ALA A 121 0.84 -24.32 -13.30
C ALA A 121 -0.63 -23.89 -13.14
N ASP A 122 -1.50 -24.88 -12.87
CA ASP A 122 -2.90 -24.60 -12.59
C ASP A 122 -3.09 -23.93 -11.20
N PRO A 123 -4.29 -23.35 -10.91
CA PRO A 123 -4.51 -22.66 -9.65
C PRO A 123 -4.27 -23.51 -8.39
N ALA A 124 -4.57 -24.82 -8.44
CA ALA A 124 -4.38 -25.72 -7.29
C ALA A 124 -2.89 -26.05 -7.08
N GLU A 125 -2.13 -26.20 -8.16
CA GLU A 125 -0.68 -26.40 -8.11
C GLU A 125 0.05 -25.14 -7.62
N ARG A 126 -0.35 -23.95 -8.09
CA ARG A 126 0.19 -22.69 -7.57
C ARG A 126 -0.09 -22.51 -6.07
N ALA A 127 -1.31 -22.82 -5.64
CA ALA A 127 -1.68 -22.76 -4.22
C ALA A 127 -0.81 -23.70 -3.37
N LYS A 128 -0.57 -24.94 -3.83
CA LYS A 128 0.32 -25.90 -3.15
C LYS A 128 1.77 -25.41 -3.11
N ALA A 129 2.28 -24.85 -4.21
CA ALA A 129 3.62 -24.30 -4.24
C ALA A 129 3.77 -23.11 -3.28
N PHE A 130 2.74 -22.27 -3.16
CA PHE A 130 2.71 -21.16 -2.23
C PHE A 130 2.62 -21.62 -0.76
N GLU A 131 1.79 -22.62 -0.47
CA GLU A 131 1.71 -23.27 0.85
C GLU A 131 3.03 -23.95 1.24
N ALA A 132 3.78 -24.48 0.26
CA ALA A 132 5.09 -25.05 0.51
C ALA A 132 6.11 -23.99 0.97
N LEU A 133 6.03 -22.75 0.45
CA LEU A 133 6.85 -21.63 0.93
C LEU A 133 6.51 -21.28 2.38
N GLU A 134 5.22 -21.24 2.72
CA GLU A 134 4.75 -20.99 4.09
C GLU A 134 5.28 -22.06 5.07
N LYS A 135 5.12 -23.33 4.73
CA LYS A 135 5.58 -24.45 5.57
C LYS A 135 7.08 -24.51 5.74
N ALA A 136 7.83 -24.01 4.75
CA ALA A 136 9.28 -23.92 4.81
C ALA A 136 9.77 -22.70 5.62
N GLU A 137 8.85 -21.88 6.14
CA GLU A 137 9.15 -20.58 6.77
C GLU A 137 10.01 -19.70 5.86
N ASP A 138 9.81 -19.79 4.54
CA ASP A 138 10.58 -19.01 3.58
C ASP A 138 10.20 -17.52 3.73
N PRO A 139 11.16 -16.62 4.03
CA PRO A 139 10.87 -15.19 4.21
C PRO A 139 10.14 -14.56 3.01
N PHE A 140 10.35 -15.09 1.80
CA PHE A 140 9.67 -14.63 0.61
C PHE A 140 8.15 -14.75 0.71
N PHE A 141 7.62 -15.79 1.39
CA PHE A 141 6.18 -15.98 1.58
C PHE A 141 5.53 -14.78 2.27
N GLU A 142 6.04 -14.38 3.43
CA GLU A 142 5.50 -13.25 4.18
C GLU A 142 5.69 -11.93 3.43
N GLN A 143 6.83 -11.77 2.75
CA GLN A 143 7.14 -10.58 1.96
C GLN A 143 6.17 -10.40 0.79
N ILE A 144 5.99 -11.42 -0.06
CA ILE A 144 5.08 -11.31 -1.21
C ILE A 144 3.63 -11.21 -0.75
N ARG A 145 3.22 -11.97 0.29
CA ARG A 145 1.89 -11.88 0.86
C ARG A 145 1.58 -10.46 1.29
N ALA A 146 2.48 -9.85 2.06
CA ALA A 146 2.29 -8.49 2.52
C ALA A 146 2.28 -7.47 1.38
N LEU A 147 3.21 -7.56 0.42
CA LEU A 147 3.24 -6.67 -0.75
C LEU A 147 1.96 -6.79 -1.58
N VAL A 148 1.43 -8.01 -1.76
CA VAL A 148 0.19 -8.23 -2.51
C VAL A 148 -1.01 -7.65 -1.78
N TYR A 149 -1.17 -7.92 -0.48
CA TYR A 149 -2.28 -7.37 0.31
C TYR A 149 -2.25 -5.84 0.37
N TYR A 150 -1.11 -5.24 0.70
CA TYR A 150 -0.98 -3.78 0.76
C TYR A 150 -1.10 -3.14 -0.62
N GLY A 151 -0.52 -3.77 -1.64
CA GLY A 151 -0.61 -3.30 -3.01
C GLY A 151 -2.04 -3.27 -3.50
N TYR A 152 -2.75 -4.40 -3.38
CA TYR A 152 -4.13 -4.58 -3.84
C TYR A 152 -5.12 -3.62 -3.15
N TYR A 153 -5.18 -3.64 -1.82
CA TYR A 153 -6.18 -2.86 -1.08
C TYR A 153 -5.88 -1.34 -1.03
N SER A 154 -4.72 -0.91 -1.53
CA SER A 154 -4.41 0.51 -1.72
C SER A 154 -4.77 1.04 -3.12
N ARG A 155 -5.30 0.20 -4.02
CA ARG A 155 -5.64 0.60 -5.39
C ARG A 155 -7.00 1.29 -5.46
N PRO A 156 -7.14 2.42 -6.16
CA PRO A 156 -8.42 3.12 -6.25
C PRO A 156 -9.58 2.26 -6.75
N GLU A 157 -9.35 1.42 -7.74
CA GLU A 157 -10.33 0.49 -8.30
C GLU A 157 -10.83 -0.53 -7.26
N VAL A 158 -9.95 -0.99 -6.37
CA VAL A 158 -10.31 -1.87 -5.26
C VAL A 158 -11.06 -1.10 -4.17
N VAL A 159 -10.65 0.13 -3.85
CA VAL A 159 -11.40 1.01 -2.94
C VAL A 159 -12.84 1.25 -3.44
N LEU A 160 -13.01 1.47 -4.75
CA LEU A 160 -14.32 1.61 -5.37
C LEU A 160 -15.14 0.31 -5.29
N ALA A 161 -14.50 -0.85 -5.50
CA ALA A 161 -15.15 -2.16 -5.34
C ALA A 161 -15.60 -2.38 -3.88
N ILE A 162 -14.79 -2.00 -2.87
CA ILE A 162 -15.18 -2.06 -1.46
C ILE A 162 -16.46 -1.25 -1.22
N ARG A 163 -16.49 0.02 -1.64
CA ARG A 163 -17.65 0.90 -1.45
C ARG A 163 -18.91 0.35 -2.11
N LYS A 164 -18.75 -0.28 -3.28
CA LYS A 164 -19.86 -0.82 -4.07
C LYS A 164 -20.41 -2.12 -3.45
N ASN A 165 -19.53 -3.05 -3.09
CA ASN A 165 -19.89 -4.44 -2.83
C ASN A 165 -19.99 -4.78 -1.34
N VAL A 166 -19.40 -3.97 -0.44
CA VAL A 166 -19.42 -4.22 1.01
C VAL A 166 -20.38 -3.25 1.69
N PRO A 167 -21.49 -3.71 2.31
CA PRO A 167 -22.47 -2.82 2.94
C PRO A 167 -21.87 -1.88 3.98
N ALA A 168 -20.93 -2.38 4.78
CA ALA A 168 -20.21 -1.61 5.80
C ALA A 168 -18.99 -0.83 5.25
N GLY A 169 -18.71 -0.92 3.94
CA GLY A 169 -17.57 -0.26 3.29
C GLY A 169 -17.97 0.96 2.47
N ARG A 170 -19.23 1.38 2.49
CA ARG A 170 -19.74 2.51 1.67
C ARG A 170 -19.02 3.84 1.96
N ASP A 171 -18.58 4.02 3.19
CA ASP A 171 -17.81 5.15 3.71
C ASP A 171 -16.29 4.87 3.75
N TYR A 172 -15.82 3.78 3.13
CA TYR A 172 -14.39 3.47 3.09
C TYR A 172 -13.67 4.40 2.10
N HIS A 173 -12.89 5.36 2.62
CA HIS A 173 -12.24 6.38 1.80
C HIS A 173 -10.78 6.11 1.42
N GLY A 174 -10.22 4.97 1.87
CA GLY A 174 -8.80 4.69 1.74
C GLY A 174 -7.96 5.48 2.75
N PRO A 175 -6.62 5.48 2.61
CA PRO A 175 -5.73 6.14 3.57
C PRO A 175 -5.97 7.65 3.58
N PRO A 176 -6.23 8.26 4.75
CA PRO A 176 -6.46 9.70 4.84
C PRO A 176 -5.15 10.46 4.58
N LEU A 177 -4.01 9.96 5.03
CA LEU A 177 -2.74 10.66 4.85
C LEU A 177 -2.17 10.50 3.43
N PRO A 178 -1.45 11.52 2.93
CA PRO A 178 -1.11 12.77 3.62
C PRO A 178 -2.20 13.86 3.56
N TYR A 179 -3.36 13.60 2.96
CA TYR A 179 -4.32 14.64 2.54
C TYR A 179 -5.61 14.73 3.39
N GLY A 180 -5.67 14.03 4.51
CA GLY A 180 -6.87 13.88 5.34
C GLY A 180 -8.06 13.24 4.59
N TYR A 181 -9.27 13.58 5.02
CA TYR A 181 -10.51 13.22 4.34
C TYR A 181 -10.94 14.29 3.35
N ILE A 182 -10.02 15.01 2.70
CA ILE A 182 -10.37 16.17 1.84
C ILE A 182 -11.39 15.86 0.73
N GLN A 183 -11.54 14.58 0.36
CA GLN A 183 -12.53 14.10 -0.61
C GLN A 183 -13.91 13.76 -0.01
N SER A 184 -14.00 13.71 1.31
CA SER A 184 -15.19 13.33 2.09
C SER A 184 -15.58 14.39 3.13
N LEU A 185 -14.77 15.43 3.30
CA LEU A 185 -15.16 16.62 4.04
C LEU A 185 -16.12 17.40 3.16
N GLU A 186 -17.35 17.60 3.65
CA GLU A 186 -18.21 18.64 3.11
C GLU A 186 -17.44 19.97 3.16
N PRO A 187 -17.60 20.83 2.13
CA PRO A 187 -17.04 22.17 2.21
C PRO A 187 -17.62 22.85 3.46
N TRP A 188 -16.74 23.39 4.31
CA TRP A 188 -17.16 24.31 5.36
C TRP A 188 -17.60 25.61 4.69
N ASP A 189 -18.81 25.62 4.16
CA ASP A 189 -19.42 26.81 3.61
C ASP A 189 -19.93 27.73 4.73
N GLU A 190 -20.24 28.98 4.39
CA GLU A 190 -20.70 29.97 5.37
C GLU A 190 -21.98 29.50 6.10
N THR A 191 -22.81 28.69 5.43
CA THR A 191 -24.04 28.12 5.99
C THR A 191 -23.74 27.09 7.08
N THR A 192 -22.80 26.18 6.82
CA THR A 192 -22.36 25.14 7.74
C THR A 192 -21.65 25.75 8.95
N LEU A 193 -20.81 26.77 8.71
CA LEU A 193 -20.17 27.55 9.78
C LEU A 193 -21.18 28.31 10.63
N ALA A 194 -22.22 28.90 10.02
CA ALA A 194 -23.28 29.58 10.75
C ALA A 194 -24.09 28.62 11.65
N GLN A 195 -24.44 27.42 11.16
CA GLN A 195 -25.14 26.41 11.95
C GLN A 195 -24.29 25.86 13.11
N ALA A 196 -22.98 25.73 12.90
CA ALA A 196 -22.05 25.36 13.97
C ALA A 196 -22.00 26.44 15.06
N ASN A 197 -22.08 27.72 14.71
CA ASN A 197 -22.17 28.82 15.68
C ASN A 197 -23.50 28.85 16.45
N ASP A 198 -24.58 28.32 15.88
CA ASP A 198 -25.89 28.27 16.57
C ASP A 198 -25.91 27.25 17.72
N ASN A 199 -25.07 26.21 17.68
CA ASN A 199 -25.08 25.11 18.65
C ASN A 199 -23.73 24.78 19.29
N GLY A 200 -22.65 25.43 18.84
CA GLY A 200 -21.28 25.20 19.28
C GLY A 200 -20.65 26.50 19.75
N SER A 201 -19.98 26.45 20.90
CA SER A 201 -19.15 27.53 21.40
C SER A 201 -17.69 27.09 21.44
N TYR A 202 -16.80 27.91 20.92
CA TYR A 202 -15.37 27.72 21.12
C TYR A 202 -15.00 28.13 22.56
N LEU A 203 -14.30 27.26 23.27
CA LEU A 203 -13.65 27.56 24.56
C LEU A 203 -12.15 27.64 24.31
N GLU A 204 -11.52 28.73 24.75
CA GLU A 204 -10.07 28.81 24.73
C GLU A 204 -9.48 27.72 25.64
N THR A 205 -8.25 27.28 25.32
CA THR A 205 -7.64 26.10 25.97
C THR A 205 -7.50 26.29 27.49
N ASP A 206 -7.27 27.52 27.94
CA ASP A 206 -7.17 27.89 29.35
C ASP A 206 -8.53 27.99 30.06
N GLN A 207 -9.63 28.04 29.32
CA GLN A 207 -11.01 28.04 29.84
C GLN A 207 -11.58 26.62 29.98
N VAL A 208 -10.83 25.58 29.59
CA VAL A 208 -11.25 24.19 29.74
C VAL A 208 -11.07 23.76 31.20
N GLU A 209 -12.17 23.68 31.94
CA GLU A 209 -12.18 23.13 33.30
C GLU A 209 -12.31 21.60 33.28
N ARG A 210 -11.68 20.93 34.26
CA ARG A 210 -11.86 19.49 34.44
C ARG A 210 -13.30 19.19 34.83
N VAL A 211 -13.96 18.31 34.08
CA VAL A 211 -15.30 17.82 34.39
C VAL A 211 -15.28 17.07 35.73
N ASP A 212 -16.18 17.44 36.65
CA ASP A 212 -16.39 16.71 37.91
C ASP A 212 -17.12 15.39 37.64
N LEU A 213 -16.40 14.29 37.81
CA LEU A 213 -16.90 12.94 37.56
C LEU A 213 -17.65 12.33 38.76
N SER A 214 -17.73 13.03 39.91
CA SER A 214 -18.35 12.52 41.13
C SER A 214 -19.83 12.18 41.00
N LYS A 215 -20.50 12.72 39.96
CA LYS A 215 -21.92 12.49 39.64
C LYS A 215 -22.14 11.51 38.49
N ILE A 216 -21.09 11.01 37.85
CA ILE A 216 -21.21 10.01 36.79
C ILE A 216 -21.20 8.62 37.42
N THR A 217 -22.39 8.06 37.65
CA THR A 217 -22.56 6.66 38.02
C THR A 217 -22.60 5.81 36.77
N TRP A 218 -21.56 5.03 36.53
CA TRP A 218 -21.58 3.95 35.54
C TRP A 218 -22.62 2.91 35.98
N ILE A 219 -23.56 2.58 35.09
CA ILE A 219 -24.52 1.50 35.29
C ILE A 219 -23.72 0.19 35.41
N ARG A 220 -23.90 -0.52 36.52
CA ARG A 220 -23.38 -1.86 36.77
C ARG A 220 -24.26 -2.91 36.12
#